data_AF-A0A919IN55-F1
#
_entry.id   AF-A0A919IN55-F1
#
_cell.length_a   1.000
_cell.length_b   1.000
_cell.length_c   1.000
_cell.angle_alpha   90.00
_cell.angle_beta   90.00
_cell.angle_gamma   90.00
#
_symmetry.space_group_name_H-M   'P 1'
#
loop_
_entity.id
_entity.type
_entity.pdbx_description
1 polymer ?
#
loop_
_entity_poly.entity_id
_entity_poly.type
_entity_poly.pdbx_seq_one_letter_code
_entity_poly.pdbx_strand_id
1 'polypeptide(L)'
;MTDPRSADRSAVDAPALQGDALIWHNRRSQAQREGWPPERLDEIAALERQHPEWRVSWRAEWNGVKGWESPAGYYARRRRRQDFEPEAYAATADELPAAIQDLMDRLEQARQEGRRLWVRAGNGEG
;
A
#
# COMPACT_ATOMS: atom_id res chain seq x y z
N MET A 1 25.07 -44.41 -9.32
CA MET A 1 23.74 -43.79 -9.46
C MET A 1 23.85 -42.39 -8.90
N THR A 2 24.10 -41.42 -9.77
CA THR A 2 24.46 -40.04 -9.42
C THR A 2 23.19 -39.23 -9.25
N ASP A 3 23.01 -38.60 -8.09
CA ASP A 3 21.81 -37.79 -7.78
C ASP A 3 21.73 -36.57 -8.73
N PRO A 4 20.67 -36.42 -9.55
CA PRO A 4 20.52 -35.29 -10.48
C PRO A 4 20.21 -33.96 -9.79
N ARG A 5 20.17 -33.90 -8.45
CA ARG A 5 19.93 -32.66 -7.70
C ARG A 5 21.18 -31.80 -7.46
N SER A 6 22.34 -32.21 -7.97
CA SER A 6 23.58 -31.40 -7.92
C SER A 6 23.70 -30.40 -9.07
N ALA A 7 22.57 -29.86 -9.54
CA ALA A 7 22.58 -28.70 -10.42
C ALA A 7 22.92 -27.47 -9.59
N ASP A 8 24.19 -27.10 -9.64
CA ASP A 8 24.69 -25.73 -9.68
C ASP A 8 23.76 -24.68 -9.06
N ARG A 9 23.75 -24.62 -7.72
CA ARG A 9 23.28 -23.44 -7.00
C ARG A 9 24.40 -22.40 -6.97
N SER A 10 24.87 -21.98 -8.15
CA SER A 10 25.49 -20.67 -8.30
C SER A 10 24.43 -19.64 -7.91
N ALA A 11 24.30 -19.45 -6.60
CA ALA A 11 23.54 -18.40 -5.99
C ALA A 11 24.08 -17.13 -6.62
N VAL A 12 23.23 -16.49 -7.40
CA VAL A 12 23.54 -15.23 -8.05
C VAL A 12 23.88 -14.27 -6.91
N ASP A 13 25.16 -13.90 -6.76
CA ASP A 13 25.67 -12.90 -5.82
C ASP A 13 25.19 -11.49 -6.21
N ALA A 14 23.89 -11.34 -6.45
CA ALA A 14 23.27 -10.04 -6.59
C ALA A 14 23.24 -9.40 -5.20
N PRO A 15 23.70 -8.15 -5.04
CA PRO A 15 23.61 -7.47 -3.77
C PRO A 15 22.15 -7.45 -3.31
N ALA A 16 21.91 -7.85 -2.06
CA ALA A 16 20.57 -7.82 -1.48
C ALA A 16 20.02 -6.40 -1.56
N LEU A 17 18.86 -6.24 -2.18
CA LEU A 17 18.15 -4.96 -2.22
C LEU A 17 17.75 -4.57 -0.80
N GLN A 18 17.91 -3.29 -0.46
CA GLN A 18 17.56 -2.74 0.86
C GLN A 18 16.84 -1.40 0.72
N GLY A 19 16.20 -0.96 1.81
CA GLY A 19 15.54 0.34 1.91
C GLY A 19 14.55 0.60 0.77
N ASP A 20 14.59 1.81 0.21
CA ASP A 20 13.69 2.21 -0.88
C ASP A 20 13.85 1.36 -2.15
N ALA A 21 15.04 0.84 -2.43
CA ALA A 21 15.28 -0.01 -3.59
C ALA A 21 14.52 -1.35 -3.47
N LEU A 22 14.52 -1.96 -2.28
CA LEU A 22 13.72 -3.17 -2.01
C LEU A 22 12.22 -2.87 -2.08
N ILE A 23 11.78 -1.74 -1.55
CA ILE A 23 10.38 -1.31 -1.57
C ILE A 23 9.89 -1.18 -3.02
N TRP A 24 10.64 -0.47 -3.86
CA TRP A 24 10.28 -0.27 -5.26
C TRP A 24 10.41 -1.53 -6.11
N HIS A 25 11.29 -2.44 -5.76
CA HIS A 25 11.35 -3.76 -6.38
C HIS A 25 10.07 -4.56 -6.07
N ASN A 26 9.72 -4.68 -4.78
CA ASN A 26 8.53 -5.42 -4.36
C ASN A 26 7.24 -4.83 -4.94
N ARG A 27 7.13 -3.49 -5.00
CA ARG A 27 5.98 -2.81 -5.60
C ARG A 27 5.85 -3.11 -7.09
N ARG A 28 6.97 -3.16 -7.83
CA ARG A 28 6.99 -3.58 -9.24
C ARG A 28 6.55 -5.05 -9.42
N SER A 29 7.08 -5.96 -8.60
CA SER A 29 6.67 -7.37 -8.63
C SER A 29 5.19 -7.55 -8.30
N GLN A 30 4.67 -6.78 -7.34
CA GLN A 30 3.25 -6.77 -7.01
C GLN A 30 2.41 -6.27 -8.19
N ALA A 31 2.79 -5.13 -8.78
CA ALA A 31 2.10 -4.55 -9.92
C ALA A 31 2.02 -5.53 -11.10
N GLN A 32 3.11 -6.25 -11.38
CA GLN A 32 3.13 -7.29 -12.42
C GLN A 32 2.20 -8.46 -12.07
N ARG A 33 2.26 -8.97 -10.84
CA ARG A 33 1.44 -10.11 -10.40
C ARG A 33 -0.06 -9.81 -10.43
N GLU A 34 -0.43 -8.59 -10.08
CA GLU A 34 -1.83 -8.15 -9.97
C GLU A 34 -2.33 -7.44 -11.23
N GLY A 35 -1.51 -7.35 -12.28
CA GLY A 35 -1.91 -6.72 -13.55
C GLY A 35 -2.25 -5.24 -13.42
N TRP A 36 -1.52 -4.50 -12.59
CA TRP A 36 -1.75 -3.07 -12.42
C TRP A 36 -1.50 -2.33 -13.75
N PRO A 37 -2.26 -1.27 -14.04
CA PRO A 37 -1.92 -0.37 -15.13
C PRO A 37 -0.49 0.19 -14.94
N PRO A 38 0.35 0.24 -15.98
CA PRO A 38 1.75 0.66 -15.87
C PRO A 38 1.93 2.05 -15.24
N GLU A 39 1.01 2.97 -15.53
CA GLU A 39 1.02 4.35 -15.04
C GLU A 39 0.89 4.46 -13.51
N ARG A 40 0.35 3.42 -12.84
CA ARG A 40 0.14 3.43 -11.38
C ARG A 40 1.42 3.60 -10.61
N LEU A 41 2.52 3.01 -11.08
CA LEU A 41 3.81 3.12 -10.39
C LEU A 41 4.37 4.55 -10.45
N ASP A 42 4.21 5.22 -11.58
CA ASP A 42 4.67 6.60 -11.78
C ASP A 42 3.82 7.58 -10.97
N GLU A 43 2.50 7.39 -10.95
CA GLU A 43 1.57 8.18 -10.14
C GLU A 43 1.85 8.02 -8.64
N ILE A 44 2.09 6.78 -8.17
CA ILE A 44 2.51 6.53 -6.78
C ILE A 44 3.82 7.26 -6.48
N ALA A 45 4.80 7.22 -7.39
CA ALA A 45 6.08 7.91 -7.19
C ALA A 45 5.91 9.43 -7.16
N ALA A 46 5.01 10.00 -7.96
CA ALA A 46 4.66 11.41 -7.91
C ALA A 46 4.01 11.79 -6.58
N LEU A 47 3.02 11.00 -6.13
CA LEU A 47 2.31 11.24 -4.87
C LEU A 47 3.23 11.13 -3.65
N GLU A 48 4.11 10.13 -3.58
CA GLU A 48 5.06 10.00 -2.46
C GLU A 48 6.11 11.11 -2.43
N ARG A 49 6.43 11.74 -3.57
CA ARG A 49 7.27 12.95 -3.61
C ARG A 49 6.55 14.20 -3.10
N GLN A 50 5.26 14.31 -3.39
CA GLN A 50 4.41 15.42 -2.93
C GLN A 50 4.05 15.29 -1.45
N HIS A 51 3.95 14.06 -0.94
CA HIS A 51 3.53 13.72 0.42
C HIS A 51 4.54 12.78 1.09
N PRO A 52 5.75 13.27 1.45
CA PRO A 52 6.86 12.44 1.92
C PRO A 52 6.59 11.71 3.25
N GLU A 53 5.67 12.21 4.07
CA GLU A 53 5.22 11.56 5.30
C GLU A 53 4.25 10.39 5.06
N TRP A 54 3.77 10.23 3.83
CA TRP A 54 2.86 9.16 3.42
C TRP A 54 3.57 8.09 2.58
N ARG A 55 3.02 6.90 2.65
CA ARG A 55 3.33 5.77 1.79
C ARG A 55 2.09 5.47 0.98
N VAL A 56 2.22 5.55 -0.34
CA VAL A 56 1.11 5.42 -1.26
C VAL A 56 1.20 4.06 -1.96
N SER A 57 0.06 3.45 -2.22
CA SER A 57 -0.01 2.24 -3.02
C SER A 57 -1.34 2.18 -3.75
N TRP A 58 -1.41 1.31 -4.75
CA TRP A 58 -2.65 0.97 -5.42
C TRP A 58 -3.15 -0.38 -4.89
N ARG A 59 -4.47 -0.57 -4.92
CA ARG A 59 -5.11 -1.87 -4.73
C ARG A 59 -5.90 -2.21 -5.99
N ALA A 60 -5.71 -3.42 -6.49
CA ALA A 60 -6.57 -3.96 -7.53
C ALA A 60 -7.99 -4.12 -7.02
N GLU A 61 -8.94 -4.17 -7.95
CA GLU A 61 -10.26 -4.68 -7.63
C GLU A 61 -10.09 -6.08 -7.05
N TRP A 62 -10.53 -6.28 -5.82
CA TRP A 62 -10.35 -7.54 -5.12
C TRP A 62 -11.72 -8.11 -4.74
N ASN A 63 -12.07 -9.21 -5.41
CA ASN A 63 -13.30 -9.99 -5.20
C ASN A 63 -13.04 -11.32 -4.47
N GLY A 64 -12.05 -11.36 -3.57
CA GLY A 64 -11.55 -12.61 -2.99
C GLY A 64 -12.32 -13.11 -1.76
N VAL A 65 -13.27 -12.34 -1.24
CA VAL A 65 -14.15 -12.75 -0.14
C VAL A 65 -15.59 -12.51 -0.56
N LYS A 66 -16.40 -13.57 -0.57
CA LYS A 66 -17.82 -13.50 -0.93
C LYS A 66 -18.51 -12.43 -0.06
N GLY A 67 -19.04 -11.39 -0.70
CA GLY A 67 -19.76 -10.29 -0.02
C GLY A 67 -18.93 -9.04 0.28
N TRP A 68 -17.65 -8.98 -0.11
CA TRP A 68 -16.82 -7.79 0.05
C TRP A 68 -16.19 -7.39 -1.29
N GLU A 69 -16.78 -6.37 -1.91
CA GLU A 69 -16.22 -5.71 -3.09
C GLU A 69 -15.39 -4.53 -2.60
N SER A 70 -14.07 -4.61 -2.82
CA SER A 70 -13.20 -3.46 -2.65
C SER A 70 -12.90 -2.88 -4.03
N PRO A 71 -13.45 -1.69 -4.38
CA PRO A 71 -13.13 -1.07 -5.66
C PRO A 71 -11.62 -0.87 -5.79
N ALA A 72 -11.12 -0.91 -7.02
CA ALA A 72 -9.75 -0.53 -7.31
C ALA A 72 -9.51 0.94 -6.94
N GLY A 73 -8.32 1.26 -6.46
CA GLY A 73 -7.99 2.64 -6.12
C GLY A 73 -6.67 2.80 -5.37
N TYR A 74 -6.39 4.03 -4.99
CA TYR A 74 -5.21 4.42 -4.25
C TYR A 74 -5.50 4.46 -2.77
N TYR A 75 -4.49 4.09 -1.99
CA TYR A 75 -4.53 4.31 -0.56
C TYR A 75 -3.19 4.87 -0.07
N ALA A 76 -3.27 5.68 0.98
CA ALA A 76 -2.11 6.27 1.63
C ALA A 76 -2.11 5.95 3.12
N ARG A 77 -0.93 5.56 3.62
CA ARG A 77 -0.67 5.30 5.05
C ARG A 77 0.47 6.19 5.53
N ARG A 78 0.38 6.77 6.73
CA ARG A 78 1.50 7.53 7.31
C ARG A 78 2.69 6.60 7.58
N ARG A 79 3.89 7.03 7.16
CA ARG A 79 5.15 6.26 7.33
C ARG A 79 5.52 6.09 8.79
N ARG A 80 5.34 7.14 9.60
CA ARG A 80 5.52 7.10 11.05
C ARG A 80 4.18 6.74 11.68
N ARG A 81 3.85 5.46 11.68
CA ARG A 81 2.61 4.96 12.27
C ARG A 81 2.60 5.26 13.78
N GLN A 82 1.52 5.86 14.27
CA GLN A 82 0.94 5.37 15.53
C GLN A 82 0.10 4.15 15.14
N ASP A 83 0.24 3.04 15.85
CA ASP A 83 -0.50 1.83 15.52
C ASP A 83 -2.01 2.15 15.34
N PHE A 84 -2.62 1.55 14.32
CA PHE A 84 -4.07 1.63 14.03
C PHE A 84 -4.63 2.90 13.37
N GLU A 85 -3.80 3.85 12.91
CA GLU A 85 -4.33 4.96 12.09
C GLU A 85 -5.01 4.44 10.80
N PRO A 86 -6.20 4.98 10.45
CA PRO A 86 -6.87 4.68 9.19
C PRO A 86 -6.07 5.14 7.97
N GLU A 87 -6.45 4.59 6.83
CA GLU A 87 -5.82 4.87 5.53
C GLU A 87 -6.68 5.89 4.79
N ALA A 88 -6.05 6.85 4.12
CA ALA A 88 -6.76 7.65 3.13
C ALA A 88 -6.98 6.78 1.89
N TYR A 89 -8.15 6.86 1.27
CA TYR A 89 -8.50 6.09 0.08
C TYR A 89 -9.16 6.99 -0.96
N ALA A 90 -8.81 6.78 -2.23
CA ALA A 90 -9.38 7.48 -3.37
C ALA A 90 -9.45 6.57 -4.60
N ALA A 91 -10.39 6.80 -5.51
CA ALA A 91 -10.49 6.01 -6.74
C ALA A 91 -9.38 6.37 -7.73
N THR A 92 -8.97 7.64 -7.74
CA THR A 92 -7.95 8.18 -8.65
C THR A 92 -6.75 8.77 -7.91
N ALA A 93 -5.64 8.96 -8.63
CA ALA A 93 -4.44 9.60 -8.09
C ALA A 93 -4.71 11.06 -7.70
N ASP A 94 -5.49 11.78 -8.52
CA ASP A 94 -5.81 13.21 -8.33
C ASP A 94 -6.70 13.46 -7.10
N GLU A 95 -7.52 12.49 -6.73
CA GLU A 95 -8.40 12.58 -5.55
C GLU A 95 -7.67 12.26 -4.24
N LEU A 96 -6.55 11.52 -4.28
CA LEU A 96 -5.87 11.05 -3.09
C LEU A 96 -5.35 12.17 -2.18
N PRO A 97 -4.79 13.29 -2.68
CA PRO A 97 -4.39 14.42 -1.84
C PRO A 97 -5.55 14.99 -1.00
N ALA A 98 -6.75 15.08 -1.59
CA ALA A 98 -7.93 15.56 -0.87
C ALA A 98 -8.36 14.56 0.22
N ALA A 99 -8.30 13.26 -0.07
CA ALA A 99 -8.58 12.21 0.91
C ALA A 99 -7.57 12.18 2.07
N ILE A 100 -6.29 12.47 1.78
CA ILE A 100 -5.24 12.64 2.79
C ILE A 100 -5.59 13.82 3.71
N GLN A 101 -5.97 14.97 3.14
CA GLN A 101 -6.32 16.15 3.91
C GLN A 101 -7.55 15.90 4.80
N ASP A 102 -8.63 15.34 4.25
CA ASP A 102 -9.84 14.98 5.02
C ASP A 102 -9.49 14.08 6.21
N LEU A 103 -8.64 13.08 5.98
CA LEU A 103 -8.24 12.18 7.04
C LEU A 103 -7.42 12.91 8.13
N MET A 104 -6.51 13.81 7.76
CA MET A 104 -5.74 14.60 8.72
C MET A 104 -6.66 15.49 9.57
N ASP A 105 -7.63 16.16 8.95
CA ASP A 105 -8.58 17.03 9.64
C ASP A 105 -9.41 16.23 10.66
N ARG A 106 -9.87 15.03 10.26
CA ARG A 106 -10.60 14.12 11.15
C ARG A 106 -9.73 13.63 12.31
N LEU A 107 -8.46 13.29 12.07
CA LEU A 107 -7.53 12.85 13.11
C LEU A 107 -7.27 13.96 14.13
N GLU A 108 -7.10 15.20 13.65
CA GLU A 108 -6.93 16.36 14.51
C GLU A 108 -8.20 16.66 15.33
N GLN A 109 -9.38 16.60 14.70
CA GLN A 109 -10.65 16.76 15.41
C GLN A 109 -10.83 15.69 16.50
N ALA A 110 -10.58 14.41 16.17
CA ALA A 110 -10.70 13.33 17.14
C ALA A 110 -9.74 13.53 18.32
N ARG A 111 -8.51 13.97 18.05
CA ARG A 111 -7.52 14.32 19.09
C ARG A 111 -8.03 15.43 20.00
N GLN A 112 -8.60 16.51 19.45
CA GLN A 112 -9.15 17.63 20.23
C GLN A 112 -10.31 17.19 21.12
N GLU A 113 -11.10 16.22 20.67
CA GLU A 113 -12.22 15.65 21.41
C GLU A 113 -11.79 14.53 22.39
N GLY A 114 -10.49 14.21 22.49
CA GLY A 114 -9.99 13.11 23.30
C GLY A 114 -10.41 11.72 22.80
N ARG A 115 -10.84 11.61 21.55
CA ARG A 115 -11.26 10.37 20.88
C ARG A 115 -10.12 9.81 20.02
N ARG A 116 -10.15 8.51 19.78
CA ARG A 116 -9.28 7.84 18.79
C ARG A 116 -10.13 7.39 17.61
N LEU A 117 -9.71 7.76 16.39
CA LEU A 117 -10.25 7.17 15.18
C LEU A 117 -9.58 5.81 14.98
N TRP A 118 -10.31 4.76 15.31
CA TRP A 118 -9.87 3.38 15.08
C TRP A 118 -10.39 2.92 13.72
N VAL A 119 -9.54 2.23 12.95
CA VAL A 119 -10.04 1.27 11.96
C VAL A 119 -10.68 0.14 12.77
N ARG A 120 -12.02 0.04 12.77
CA ARG A 120 -12.67 -1.18 13.22
C ARG A 120 -12.17 -2.26 12.25
N ALA A 121 -11.20 -3.08 12.66
CA ALA A 121 -10.88 -4.30 11.93
C ALA A 121 -12.21 -5.02 11.76
N GLY A 122 -12.66 -5.20 10.52
CA GLY A 122 -14.02 -5.62 10.21
C GLY A 122 -14.40 -6.89 10.97
N ASN A 123 -15.17 -6.74 12.04
CA ASN A 123 -16.11 -7.75 12.47
C ASN A 123 -17.43 -7.31 11.87
N GLY A 124 -17.77 -7.89 10.72
CA GLY A 124 -19.11 -7.79 10.17
C GLY A 124 -20.08 -8.31 11.21
N GLU A 125 -20.92 -7.41 11.72
CA GLU A 125 -22.19 -7.80 12.32
C GLU A 125 -23.18 -7.91 11.17
N GLY A 126 -23.58 -9.15 10.87
CA GLY A 126 -24.63 -9.54 9.95
C GLY A 126 -25.15 -10.90 10.37
#